data_AF-A0A962Y900-F1
#
_entry.id   AF-A0A962Y900-F1
#
_cell.length_a   1.000
_cell.length_b   1.000
_cell.length_c   1.000
_cell.angle_alpha   90.00
_cell.angle_beta   90.00
_cell.angle_gamma   90.00
#
_symmetry.space_group_name_H-M   'P 1'
#
loop_
_entity.id
_entity.type
_entity.pdbx_description
1 polymer ?
#
loop_
_entity_poly.entity_id
_entity_poly.type
_entity_poly.pdbx_seq_one_letter_code
_entity_poly.pdbx_strand_id
1 'polypeptide(L)'
;MPTIAPPGLVPADALDYFRAKAMKPAYSWEDVWREEHAAAFTVAKAMQLDVLRTLRAALVRALAEGRTFRDFANQLEPELQKLGWWGTQDVLDPLTGELISAELGSARRLRIIYDANLRAARAAGQWARIQRSKNTHPYLLYQLGPSREHRLQHTAWHGLLLPVDDPFWQTAMPPNGWGCKCRVRAVTERQYQRLQQNGIPSRDPENPGQIPVKTAAPAFQMQEYINKRTGEVLTVPRGIDPGWDYNPGQAGRVAALETELAGKRQQTAVVLGQTVPEPVWPAGSEPVYSTVAGVKQTEIERILRGIPAAGEQIEALARFLDAHPVKAVLLKQTEMSFLSQSAGRIEDAIRQFLGVTRLPQLVYTIRRPRHINGFTASRYAHVVTKVSARAKLAGTDPARLAQAVEQLVTNPHAG
;
A
#
# COMPACT_ATOMS: atom_id res chain seq x y z
N MET A 1 -19.61 24.36 -29.20
CA MET A 1 -19.90 23.04 -28.61
C MET A 1 -20.08 23.25 -27.11
N PRO A 2 -21.30 23.17 -26.56
CA PRO A 2 -21.48 23.31 -25.12
C PRO A 2 -20.82 22.11 -24.43
N THR A 3 -19.97 22.39 -23.45
CA THR A 3 -19.30 21.42 -22.60
C THR A 3 -20.37 20.64 -21.84
N ILE A 4 -20.61 19.40 -22.25
CA ILE A 4 -21.51 18.50 -21.51
C ILE A 4 -20.82 18.21 -20.17
N ALA A 5 -21.25 18.90 -19.11
CA ALA A 5 -20.88 18.53 -17.75
C ALA A 5 -21.32 17.06 -17.51
N PRO A 6 -20.46 16.18 -16.97
CA PRO A 6 -20.81 14.78 -16.78
C PRO A 6 -22.04 14.67 -15.86
N PRO A 7 -23.07 13.90 -16.22
CA PRO A 7 -24.28 13.77 -15.43
C PRO A 7 -23.99 12.85 -14.24
N GLY A 8 -23.70 13.44 -13.09
CA GLY A 8 -23.59 12.70 -11.84
C GLY A 8 -22.99 13.57 -10.74
N LEU A 9 -23.67 13.62 -9.59
CA LEU A 9 -23.07 14.10 -8.34
C LEU A 9 -21.72 13.42 -8.17
N VAL A 10 -20.63 14.20 -8.21
CA VAL A 10 -19.29 13.70 -7.93
C VAL A 10 -19.34 12.96 -6.59
N PRO A 11 -19.00 11.66 -6.54
CA PRO A 11 -19.17 10.85 -5.33
C PRO A 11 -18.10 11.22 -4.31
N ALA A 12 -18.30 12.34 -3.60
CA ALA A 12 -17.34 12.92 -2.65
C ALA A 12 -16.81 11.88 -1.65
N ASP A 13 -17.71 11.12 -1.00
CA ASP A 13 -17.31 10.08 -0.03
C ASP A 13 -16.40 8.99 -0.66
N ALA A 14 -16.61 8.66 -1.94
CA ALA A 14 -15.79 7.67 -2.63
C ALA A 14 -14.44 8.24 -3.08
N LEU A 15 -14.37 9.54 -3.36
CA LEU A 15 -13.11 10.23 -3.64
C LEU A 15 -12.29 10.43 -2.37
N ASP A 16 -12.94 10.76 -1.25
CA ASP A 16 -12.29 10.90 0.06
C ASP A 16 -11.66 9.58 0.49
N TYR A 17 -12.32 8.44 0.22
CA TYR A 17 -11.74 7.11 0.40
C TYR A 17 -10.41 6.93 -0.36
N PHE A 18 -10.27 7.42 -1.60
CA PHE A 18 -8.99 7.34 -2.32
C PHE A 18 -7.96 8.36 -1.85
N ARG A 19 -8.39 9.55 -1.42
CA ARG A 19 -7.50 10.62 -0.93
C ARG A 19 -6.89 10.25 0.42
N ALA A 20 -7.66 9.61 1.30
CA ALA A 20 -7.22 9.18 2.62
C ALA A 20 -6.18 8.04 2.59
N LYS A 21 -6.04 7.30 1.48
CA LYS A 21 -5.04 6.22 1.39
C LYS A 21 -3.61 6.76 1.28
N ALA A 22 -2.74 6.31 2.17
CA ALA A 22 -1.30 6.42 2.05
C ALA A 22 -0.79 5.61 0.84
N MET A 23 0.37 5.95 0.28
CA MET A 23 0.96 5.17 -0.81
C MET A 23 1.97 4.19 -0.22
N LYS A 24 1.78 2.88 -0.44
CA LYS A 24 2.77 1.85 -0.09
C LYS A 24 3.14 1.05 -1.35
N PRO A 25 4.41 1.01 -1.76
CA PRO A 25 4.85 0.03 -2.75
C PRO A 25 4.67 -1.39 -2.24
N ALA A 26 4.13 -2.29 -3.07
CA ALA A 26 3.96 -3.71 -2.74
C ALA A 26 4.32 -4.57 -3.96
N TYR A 27 4.97 -5.71 -3.73
CA TYR A 27 5.42 -6.63 -4.77
C TYR A 27 4.29 -7.60 -5.17
N SER A 28 3.50 -8.10 -4.22
CA SER A 28 2.25 -8.85 -4.45
C SER A 28 1.05 -8.19 -3.77
N TRP A 29 -0.16 -8.53 -4.22
CA TRP A 29 -1.38 -8.17 -3.48
C TRP A 29 -1.49 -8.95 -2.16
N GLU A 30 -0.74 -10.06 -2.05
CA GLU A 30 -0.57 -10.89 -0.85
C GLU A 30 0.45 -10.29 0.15
N ASP A 31 1.07 -9.14 -0.17
CA ASP A 31 1.97 -8.39 0.74
C ASP A 31 1.22 -7.38 1.59
N VAL A 32 -0.03 -7.08 1.21
CA VAL A 32 -0.87 -6.05 1.79
C VAL A 32 -2.17 -6.74 2.17
N TRP A 33 -2.51 -6.76 3.45
CA TRP A 33 -3.63 -7.59 3.93
C TRP A 33 -4.78 -6.75 4.48
N ARG A 34 -6.03 -7.13 4.15
CA ARG A 34 -7.29 -6.55 4.67
C ARG A 34 -7.32 -5.02 4.73
N GLU A 35 -7.23 -4.46 5.93
CA GLU A 35 -7.32 -3.02 6.21
C GLU A 35 -6.15 -2.25 5.59
N GLU A 36 -5.03 -2.90 5.32
CA GLU A 36 -3.92 -2.29 4.59
C GLU A 36 -4.29 -1.98 3.13
N HIS A 37 -5.19 -2.75 2.49
CA HIS A 37 -5.77 -2.36 1.19
C HIS A 37 -6.73 -1.18 1.33
N ALA A 38 -7.33 -0.99 2.51
CA ALA A 38 -8.23 0.13 2.80
C ALA A 38 -7.49 1.43 3.12
N ALA A 39 -6.26 1.37 3.63
CA ALA A 39 -5.45 2.54 3.97
C ALA A 39 -4.22 2.76 3.09
N ALA A 40 -3.79 1.78 2.30
CA ALA A 40 -2.69 1.92 1.35
C ALA A 40 -3.14 1.64 -0.09
N PHE A 41 -2.84 2.56 -1.00
CA PHE A 41 -2.97 2.27 -2.44
C PHE A 41 -1.74 1.50 -2.90
N THR A 42 -1.93 0.20 -3.15
CA THR A 42 -0.87 -0.69 -3.60
C THR A 42 -1.30 -1.40 -4.88
N VAL A 43 -0.41 -1.46 -5.86
CA VAL A 43 -0.56 -2.29 -7.04
C VAL A 43 0.62 -3.25 -7.05
N ALA A 44 0.34 -4.55 -7.07
CA ALA A 44 1.37 -5.58 -7.09
C ALA A 44 2.43 -5.27 -8.17
N LYS A 45 3.70 -5.53 -7.89
CA LYS A 45 4.84 -5.32 -8.81
C LYS A 45 4.97 -3.89 -9.35
N ALA A 46 4.29 -2.90 -8.78
CA ALA A 46 4.53 -1.48 -9.03
C ALA A 46 5.44 -0.95 -7.92
N MET A 47 6.69 -1.44 -7.88
CA MET A 47 7.68 -1.02 -6.87
C MET A 47 8.19 0.41 -7.10
N GLN A 48 7.90 0.98 -8.28
CA GLN A 48 8.20 2.37 -8.60
C GLN A 48 7.07 3.27 -8.11
N LEU A 49 7.40 4.25 -7.26
CA LEU A 49 6.45 5.24 -6.74
C LEU A 49 5.75 6.01 -7.87
N ASP A 50 6.43 6.24 -8.99
CA ASP A 50 5.87 6.98 -10.12
C ASP A 50 4.79 6.19 -10.87
N VAL A 51 4.92 4.85 -10.96
CA VAL A 51 3.88 3.97 -11.49
C VAL A 51 2.65 4.01 -10.59
N LEU A 52 2.84 3.90 -9.27
CA LEU A 52 1.73 3.96 -8.30
C LEU A 52 1.01 5.32 -8.33
N ARG A 53 1.76 6.42 -8.39
CA ARG A 53 1.20 7.78 -8.53
C ARG A 53 0.38 7.91 -9.80
N THR A 54 0.90 7.42 -10.92
CA THR A 54 0.24 7.47 -12.23
C THR A 54 -1.07 6.67 -12.22
N LEU A 55 -1.04 5.45 -11.68
CA LEU A 55 -2.23 4.60 -11.52
C LEU A 55 -3.27 5.25 -10.60
N ARG A 56 -2.86 5.76 -9.42
CA ARG A 56 -3.75 6.43 -8.47
C ARG A 56 -4.41 7.64 -9.11
N ALA A 57 -3.64 8.51 -9.77
CA ALA A 57 -4.15 9.71 -10.41
C ALA A 57 -5.16 9.39 -11.52
N ALA A 58 -4.95 8.30 -12.27
CA ALA A 58 -5.88 7.84 -13.28
C ALA A 58 -7.19 7.29 -12.68
N LEU A 59 -7.12 6.53 -11.59
CA LEU A 59 -8.30 6.01 -10.90
C LEU A 59 -9.14 7.12 -10.25
N VAL A 60 -8.48 8.11 -9.62
CA VAL A 60 -9.15 9.29 -9.06
C VAL A 60 -9.89 10.06 -10.15
N ARG A 61 -9.24 10.31 -11.30
CA ARG A 61 -9.88 10.96 -12.45
C ARG A 61 -11.05 10.15 -13.00
N ALA A 62 -10.87 8.83 -13.15
CA ALA A 62 -11.93 7.97 -13.65
C ALA A 62 -13.15 7.96 -12.73
N LEU A 63 -12.95 7.99 -11.41
CA LEU A 63 -14.05 8.08 -10.45
C LEU A 63 -14.72 9.46 -10.45
N ALA A 64 -13.93 10.54 -10.49
CA ALA A 64 -14.42 11.91 -10.43
C ALA A 64 -15.23 12.31 -11.67
N GLU A 65 -14.78 11.87 -12.84
CA GLU A 65 -15.38 12.25 -14.14
C GLU A 65 -16.30 11.15 -14.70
N GLY A 66 -16.42 10.00 -14.03
CA GLY A 66 -17.25 8.89 -14.48
C GLY A 66 -16.76 8.20 -15.76
N ARG A 67 -15.44 8.16 -15.99
CA ARG A 67 -14.84 7.63 -17.22
C ARG A 67 -15.07 6.12 -17.36
N THR A 68 -15.05 5.62 -18.59
CA THR A 68 -15.16 4.19 -18.84
C THR A 68 -13.81 3.48 -18.67
N PHE A 69 -13.83 2.14 -18.56
CA PHE A 69 -12.59 1.36 -18.56
C PHE A 69 -11.77 1.58 -19.86
N ARG A 70 -12.45 1.78 -21.01
CA ARG A 70 -11.79 2.02 -22.29
C ARG A 70 -10.98 3.33 -22.25
N ASP A 71 -11.58 4.40 -21.75
CA ASP A 71 -10.91 5.69 -21.62
C ASP A 71 -9.75 5.63 -20.62
N PHE A 72 -9.97 4.93 -19.50
CA PHE A 72 -8.94 4.67 -18.49
C PHE A 72 -7.73 3.93 -19.10
N ALA A 73 -7.95 2.83 -19.81
CA ALA A 73 -6.89 2.04 -20.42
C ALA A 73 -6.13 2.81 -21.51
N ASN A 74 -6.86 3.45 -22.44
CA ASN A 74 -6.27 4.18 -23.56
C ASN A 74 -5.32 5.32 -23.12
N GLN A 75 -5.61 5.95 -21.99
CA GLN A 75 -4.76 7.03 -21.47
C GLN A 75 -3.59 6.52 -20.64
N LEU A 76 -3.80 5.43 -19.91
CA LEU A 76 -2.85 4.96 -18.92
C LEU A 76 -1.79 4.05 -19.51
N GLU A 77 -2.14 3.28 -20.54
CA GLU A 77 -1.22 2.37 -21.22
C GLU A 77 0.04 3.07 -21.76
N PRO A 78 -0.05 4.20 -22.53
CA PRO A 78 1.15 4.89 -23.01
C PRO A 78 2.03 5.43 -21.88
N GLU A 79 1.44 5.92 -20.80
CA GLU A 79 2.18 6.46 -19.65
C GLU A 79 2.91 5.34 -18.88
N LEU A 80 2.26 4.18 -18.70
CA LEU A 80 2.87 3.02 -18.08
C LEU A 80 3.99 2.42 -18.95
N GLN A 81 3.83 2.43 -20.28
CA GLN A 81 4.88 2.04 -21.21
C GLN A 81 6.12 2.94 -21.08
N LYS A 82 5.95 4.27 -21.00
CA LYS A 82 7.05 5.22 -20.77
C LYS A 82 7.78 4.98 -19.45
N LEU A 83 7.04 4.58 -18.41
CA LEU A 83 7.60 4.24 -17.10
C LEU A 83 8.23 2.83 -17.06
N GLY A 84 8.23 2.11 -18.19
CA GLY A 84 8.76 0.75 -18.26
C GLY A 84 7.92 -0.29 -17.53
N TRP A 85 6.65 0.01 -17.22
CA TRP A 85 5.73 -0.90 -16.53
C TRP A 85 4.70 -1.48 -17.51
N TRP A 86 5.14 -2.25 -18.51
CA TRP A 86 4.26 -2.87 -19.51
C TRP A 86 4.81 -4.18 -20.04
N GLY A 87 3.93 -5.13 -20.35
CA GLY A 87 4.28 -6.45 -20.85
C GLY A 87 4.94 -7.36 -19.81
N THR A 88 5.59 -8.42 -20.29
CA THR A 88 6.35 -9.34 -19.44
C THR A 88 7.76 -8.81 -19.23
N GLN A 89 8.20 -8.75 -17.97
CA GLN A 89 9.57 -8.40 -17.61
C GLN A 89 10.08 -9.32 -16.52
N ASP A 90 11.39 -9.52 -16.49
CA ASP A 90 12.05 -10.24 -15.42
C ASP A 90 12.16 -9.31 -14.21
N VAL A 91 11.47 -9.67 -13.14
CA VAL A 91 11.44 -8.90 -11.90
C VAL A 91 12.11 -9.72 -10.82
N LEU A 92 13.01 -9.09 -10.08
CA LEU A 92 13.63 -9.68 -8.90
C LEU A 92 12.58 -9.78 -7.78
N ASP A 93 12.35 -11.00 -7.28
CA ASP A 93 11.54 -11.20 -6.09
C ASP A 93 12.34 -10.75 -4.86
N PRO A 94 11.86 -9.75 -4.08
CA PRO A 94 12.59 -9.25 -2.92
C PRO A 94 12.61 -10.24 -1.75
N LEU A 95 11.73 -11.26 -1.72
CA LEU A 95 11.68 -12.26 -0.66
C LEU A 95 12.61 -13.45 -0.95
N THR A 96 12.67 -13.90 -2.21
CA THR A 96 13.47 -15.08 -2.59
C THR A 96 14.79 -14.74 -3.29
N GLY A 97 14.94 -13.52 -3.81
CA GLY A 97 16.10 -13.10 -4.60
C GLY A 97 16.15 -13.68 -6.02
N GLU A 98 15.09 -14.35 -6.47
CA GLU A 98 15.04 -14.97 -7.80
C GLU A 98 14.49 -14.01 -8.86
N LEU A 99 14.99 -14.10 -10.09
CA LEU A 99 14.43 -13.40 -11.25
C LEU A 99 13.22 -14.18 -11.78
N ILE A 100 12.03 -13.61 -11.62
CA ILE A 100 10.78 -14.21 -12.07
C ILE A 100 10.26 -13.41 -13.27
N SER A 101 9.99 -14.09 -14.37
CA SER A 101 9.32 -13.47 -15.51
C SER A 101 7.86 -13.17 -15.16
N ALA A 102 7.50 -11.90 -15.10
CA ALA A 102 6.22 -11.43 -14.61
C ALA A 102 5.55 -10.47 -15.60
N GLU A 103 4.26 -10.69 -15.84
CA GLU A 103 3.43 -9.72 -16.57
C GLU A 103 3.20 -8.47 -15.68
N LEU A 104 3.84 -7.35 -16.02
CA LEU A 104 3.68 -6.06 -15.38
C LEU A 104 2.36 -5.42 -15.83
N GLY A 105 2.38 -4.51 -16.80
CA GLY A 105 1.17 -3.90 -17.35
C GLY A 105 0.54 -4.73 -18.45
N SER A 106 -0.78 -4.94 -18.39
CA SER A 106 -1.58 -5.44 -19.51
C SER A 106 -3.03 -4.98 -19.42
N ALA A 107 -3.75 -4.99 -20.55
CA ALA A 107 -5.16 -4.58 -20.60
C ALA A 107 -6.05 -5.40 -19.63
N ARG A 108 -5.77 -6.70 -19.46
CA ARG A 108 -6.47 -7.55 -18.50
C ARG A 108 -6.19 -7.09 -17.07
N ARG A 109 -4.93 -6.84 -16.74
CA ARG A 109 -4.53 -6.40 -15.40
C ARG A 109 -5.07 -5.02 -15.06
N LEU A 110 -5.02 -4.07 -16.00
CA LEU A 110 -5.61 -2.75 -15.85
C LEU A 110 -7.11 -2.84 -15.55
N ARG A 111 -7.83 -3.81 -16.15
CA ARG A 111 -9.25 -4.03 -15.86
C ARG A 111 -9.48 -4.47 -14.42
N ILE A 112 -8.67 -5.41 -13.93
CA ILE A 112 -8.76 -5.89 -12.55
C ILE A 112 -8.48 -4.72 -11.58
N ILE A 113 -7.41 -3.95 -11.82
CA ILE A 113 -7.06 -2.78 -11.01
C ILE A 113 -8.21 -1.77 -11.00
N TYR A 114 -8.74 -1.42 -12.17
CA TYR A 114 -9.84 -0.50 -12.35
C TYR A 114 -11.10 -0.96 -11.60
N ASP A 115 -11.55 -2.18 -11.86
CA ASP A 115 -12.78 -2.71 -11.28
C ASP A 115 -12.69 -2.87 -9.77
N ALA A 116 -11.59 -3.44 -9.25
CA ALA A 116 -11.40 -3.67 -7.83
C ALA A 116 -11.40 -2.36 -7.05
N ASN A 117 -10.59 -1.39 -7.49
CA ASN A 117 -10.42 -0.11 -6.81
C ASN A 117 -11.71 0.73 -6.85
N LEU A 118 -12.33 0.88 -8.03
CA LEU A 118 -13.54 1.69 -8.14
C LEU A 118 -14.73 1.06 -7.42
N ARG A 119 -14.82 -0.27 -7.35
CA ARG A 119 -15.88 -0.95 -6.58
C ARG A 119 -15.69 -0.75 -5.08
N ALA A 120 -14.48 -0.95 -4.57
CA ALA A 120 -14.17 -0.72 -3.15
C ALA A 120 -14.46 0.72 -2.75
N ALA A 121 -14.06 1.70 -3.56
CA ALA A 121 -14.33 3.12 -3.29
C ALA A 121 -15.83 3.46 -3.32
N ARG A 122 -16.58 2.94 -4.29
CA ARG A 122 -18.04 3.12 -4.33
C ARG A 122 -18.74 2.47 -3.14
N ALA A 123 -18.26 1.30 -2.70
CA ALA A 123 -18.77 0.62 -1.51
C ALA A 123 -18.49 1.42 -0.24
N ALA A 124 -17.29 1.99 -0.09
CA ALA A 124 -16.96 2.88 1.01
C ALA A 124 -17.87 4.12 1.04
N GLY A 125 -18.08 4.77 -0.11
CA GLY A 125 -19.01 5.89 -0.19
C GLY A 125 -20.48 5.49 0.04
N GLN A 126 -20.88 4.28 -0.38
CA GLN A 126 -22.20 3.74 -0.08
C GLN A 126 -22.38 3.53 1.43
N TRP A 127 -21.38 2.98 2.11
CA TRP A 127 -21.40 2.79 3.55
C TRP A 127 -21.53 4.11 4.31
N ALA A 128 -20.76 5.14 3.92
CA ALA A 128 -20.87 6.47 4.51
C ALA A 128 -22.30 7.04 4.40
N ARG A 129 -22.95 6.87 3.23
CA ARG A 129 -24.37 7.23 3.04
C ARG A 129 -25.30 6.41 3.92
N ILE A 130 -25.10 5.09 3.98
CA ILE A 130 -25.88 4.18 4.83
C ILE A 130 -25.85 4.66 6.28
N GLN A 131 -24.65 4.93 6.80
CA GLN A 131 -24.45 5.40 8.18
C GLN A 131 -25.16 6.73 8.44
N ARG A 132 -25.12 7.69 7.50
CA ARG A 132 -25.88 8.96 7.62
C ARG A 132 -27.39 8.75 7.61
N SER A 133 -27.88 7.77 6.86
CA SER A 133 -29.32 7.52 6.70
C SER A 133 -29.89 6.47 7.67
N LYS A 134 -29.07 5.83 8.52
CA LYS A 134 -29.47 4.62 9.26
C LYS A 134 -30.70 4.81 10.16
N ASN A 135 -30.94 6.02 10.66
CA ASN A 135 -32.13 6.33 11.46
C ASN A 135 -33.44 6.20 10.65
N THR A 136 -33.39 6.43 9.33
CA THR A 136 -34.56 6.32 8.43
C THR A 136 -34.57 5.02 7.63
N HIS A 137 -33.38 4.45 7.37
CA HIS A 137 -33.17 3.21 6.65
C HIS A 137 -32.31 2.25 7.51
N PRO A 138 -32.89 1.68 8.59
CA PRO A 138 -32.12 0.93 9.57
C PRO A 138 -31.74 -0.48 9.13
N TYR A 139 -32.18 -0.95 7.95
CA TYR A 139 -31.87 -2.29 7.44
C TYR A 139 -31.14 -2.26 6.11
N LEU A 140 -30.37 -3.31 5.84
CA LEU A 140 -29.69 -3.56 4.58
C LEU A 140 -30.14 -4.89 3.97
N LEU A 141 -30.45 -4.87 2.68
CA LEU A 141 -30.77 -6.04 1.88
C LEU A 141 -29.58 -6.40 0.96
N TYR A 142 -29.04 -7.61 1.10
CA TYR A 142 -28.00 -8.15 0.22
C TYR A 142 -28.59 -8.63 -1.11
N GLN A 143 -28.04 -8.15 -2.23
CA GLN A 143 -28.51 -8.47 -3.56
C GLN A 143 -27.38 -8.90 -4.50
N LEU A 144 -27.68 -9.93 -5.30
CA LEU A 144 -26.81 -10.32 -6.41
C LEU A 144 -26.72 -9.21 -7.47
N GLY A 145 -25.53 -9.10 -8.04
CA GLY A 145 -25.23 -8.24 -9.18
C GLY A 145 -25.55 -8.89 -10.52
N PRO A 146 -25.21 -8.22 -11.63
CA PRO A 146 -25.34 -8.76 -12.98
C PRO A 146 -24.13 -9.65 -13.38
N SER A 147 -23.58 -10.43 -12.44
CA SER A 147 -22.55 -11.40 -12.82
C SER A 147 -23.25 -12.61 -13.46
N ARG A 148 -22.62 -13.22 -14.47
CA ARG A 148 -23.15 -14.45 -15.07
C ARG A 148 -23.14 -15.60 -14.05
N GLU A 149 -22.06 -15.69 -13.29
CA GLU A 149 -21.85 -16.70 -12.26
C GLU A 149 -21.62 -16.05 -10.91
N HIS A 150 -22.17 -16.67 -9.87
CA HIS A 150 -22.07 -16.21 -8.49
C HIS A 150 -21.46 -17.31 -7.63
N ARG A 151 -20.62 -16.92 -6.65
CA ARG A 151 -20.15 -17.83 -5.61
C ARG A 151 -21.36 -18.37 -4.84
N LEU A 152 -21.35 -19.65 -4.49
CA LEU A 152 -22.47 -20.32 -3.81
C LEU A 152 -22.91 -19.57 -2.56
N GLN A 153 -21.96 -19.06 -1.78
CA GLN A 153 -22.23 -18.29 -0.57
C GLN A 153 -22.94 -16.97 -0.87
N HIS A 154 -22.62 -16.30 -1.97
CA HIS A 154 -23.31 -15.06 -2.37
C HIS A 154 -24.75 -15.33 -2.79
N THR A 155 -25.00 -16.45 -3.47
CA THR A 155 -26.35 -16.90 -3.78
C THR A 155 -27.13 -17.22 -2.50
N ALA A 156 -26.47 -17.89 -1.54
CA ALA A 156 -27.03 -18.14 -0.22
C ALA A 156 -27.25 -16.87 0.62
N TRP A 157 -26.52 -15.78 0.38
CA TRP A 157 -26.75 -14.48 1.01
C TRP A 157 -27.77 -13.61 0.26
N HIS A 158 -28.18 -13.99 -0.94
CA HIS A 158 -29.21 -13.24 -1.65
C HIS A 158 -30.52 -13.21 -0.84
N GLY A 159 -31.06 -12.01 -0.61
CA GLY A 159 -32.26 -11.84 0.23
C GLY A 159 -31.98 -11.78 1.72
N LEU A 160 -30.71 -11.76 2.16
CA LEU A 160 -30.34 -11.48 3.54
C LEU A 160 -30.68 -10.01 3.87
N LEU A 161 -31.50 -9.83 4.90
CA LEU A 161 -32.09 -8.56 5.33
C LEU A 161 -31.80 -8.36 6.81
N LEU A 162 -30.74 -7.60 7.12
CA LEU A 162 -30.25 -7.42 8.49
C LEU A 162 -30.22 -5.94 8.88
N PRO A 163 -30.24 -5.61 10.17
CA PRO A 163 -29.97 -4.26 10.65
C PRO A 163 -28.62 -3.74 10.14
N VAL A 164 -28.50 -2.42 9.94
CA VAL A 164 -27.25 -1.76 9.51
C VAL A 164 -26.08 -2.06 10.45
N ASP A 165 -26.34 -2.16 11.75
CA ASP A 165 -25.34 -2.36 12.79
C ASP A 165 -25.03 -3.86 13.05
N ASP A 166 -25.58 -4.78 12.25
CA ASP A 166 -25.28 -6.22 12.35
C ASP A 166 -23.80 -6.51 12.03
N PRO A 167 -23.08 -7.31 12.85
CA PRO A 167 -21.67 -7.64 12.64
C PRO A 167 -21.36 -8.28 11.29
N PHE A 168 -22.34 -8.93 10.64
CA PHE A 168 -22.18 -9.50 9.30
C PHE A 168 -21.63 -8.49 8.29
N TRP A 169 -22.03 -7.21 8.40
CA TRP A 169 -21.59 -6.14 7.49
C TRP A 169 -20.16 -5.69 7.71
N GLN A 170 -19.51 -6.08 8.81
CA GLN A 170 -18.09 -5.80 9.02
C GLN A 170 -17.22 -6.68 8.11
N THR A 171 -17.72 -7.86 7.73
CA THR A 171 -16.97 -8.86 6.97
C THR A 171 -17.48 -9.04 5.53
N ALA A 172 -18.79 -9.00 5.31
CA ALA A 172 -19.42 -9.37 4.03
C ALA A 172 -20.15 -8.21 3.34
N MET A 173 -19.71 -6.97 3.59
CA MET A 173 -20.14 -5.79 2.83
C MET A 173 -19.50 -5.80 1.44
N PRO A 174 -20.28 -5.93 0.35
CA PRO A 174 -19.72 -6.02 -1.00
C PRO A 174 -18.85 -4.80 -1.38
N PRO A 175 -17.78 -4.99 -2.16
CA PRO A 175 -17.38 -6.24 -2.83
C PRO A 175 -16.67 -7.25 -1.92
N ASN A 176 -17.11 -8.51 -1.98
CA ASN A 176 -16.55 -9.63 -1.18
C ASN A 176 -15.44 -10.41 -1.93
N GLY A 177 -14.82 -9.81 -2.93
CA GLY A 177 -13.83 -10.50 -3.76
C GLY A 177 -13.67 -9.95 -5.17
N TRP A 178 -12.68 -10.50 -5.87
CA TRP A 178 -12.37 -10.15 -7.25
C TRP A 178 -13.56 -10.47 -8.16
N GLY A 179 -13.92 -9.50 -9.01
CA GLY A 179 -15.05 -9.60 -9.93
C GLY A 179 -16.43 -9.60 -9.27
N CYS A 180 -16.53 -9.41 -7.94
CA CYS A 180 -17.82 -9.37 -7.25
C CYS A 180 -18.64 -8.14 -7.68
N LYS A 181 -19.91 -8.38 -8.08
CA LYS A 181 -20.86 -7.34 -8.47
C LYS A 181 -22.08 -7.25 -7.55
N CYS A 182 -22.09 -7.99 -6.45
CA CYS A 182 -23.12 -7.93 -5.43
C CYS A 182 -23.21 -6.51 -4.85
N ARG A 183 -24.37 -6.16 -4.31
CA ARG A 183 -24.65 -4.84 -3.73
C ARG A 183 -25.53 -4.99 -2.51
N VAL A 184 -25.52 -3.98 -1.65
CA VAL A 184 -26.53 -3.82 -0.61
C VAL A 184 -27.50 -2.70 -0.97
N ARG A 185 -28.73 -2.78 -0.47
CA ARG A 185 -29.74 -1.73 -0.57
C ARG A 185 -30.20 -1.33 0.83
N ALA A 186 -30.21 -0.05 1.13
CA ALA A 186 -30.80 0.47 2.36
C ALA A 186 -32.32 0.35 2.33
N VAL A 187 -32.91 -0.07 3.45
CA VAL A 187 -34.31 -0.46 3.58
C VAL A 187 -34.92 0.24 4.80
N THR A 188 -36.07 0.88 4.59
CA THR A 188 -36.87 1.49 5.68
C THR A 188 -37.61 0.43 6.49
N GLU A 189 -38.03 0.77 7.72
CA GLU A 189 -38.87 -0.10 8.56
C GLU A 189 -40.12 -0.62 7.82
N ARG A 190 -40.86 0.27 7.14
CA ARG A 190 -42.05 -0.11 6.38
C ARG A 190 -41.74 -1.09 5.26
N GLN A 191 -40.61 -0.90 4.57
CA GLN A 191 -40.17 -1.82 3.53
C GLN A 191 -39.69 -3.15 4.13
N TYR A 192 -39.04 -3.13 5.29
CA TYR A 192 -38.61 -4.32 6.01
C TYR A 192 -39.81 -5.24 6.30
N GLN A 193 -40.87 -4.71 6.91
CA GLN A 193 -42.10 -5.45 7.19
C GLN A 193 -42.73 -6.02 5.90
N ARG A 194 -42.79 -5.22 4.83
CA ARG A 194 -43.32 -5.68 3.54
C ARG A 194 -42.47 -6.79 2.92
N LEU A 195 -41.15 -6.70 3.02
CA LEU A 195 -40.22 -7.70 2.49
C LEU A 195 -40.26 -9.00 3.30
N GLN A 196 -40.48 -8.93 4.61
CA GLN A 196 -40.71 -10.12 5.44
C GLN A 196 -41.97 -10.87 5.01
N GLN A 197 -43.06 -10.15 4.70
CA GLN A 197 -44.32 -10.75 4.27
C GLN A 197 -44.25 -11.28 2.83
N ASN A 198 -43.68 -10.50 1.92
CA ASN A 198 -43.82 -10.74 0.48
C ASN A 198 -42.55 -11.30 -0.18
N GLY A 199 -41.40 -11.30 0.51
CA GLY A 199 -40.12 -11.65 -0.09
C GLY A 199 -39.57 -10.61 -1.07
N ILE A 200 -38.55 -11.02 -1.83
CA ILE A 200 -37.97 -10.28 -2.95
C ILE A 200 -38.27 -10.98 -4.28
N PRO A 201 -38.44 -10.24 -5.39
CA PRO A 201 -38.70 -10.88 -6.67
C PRO A 201 -37.49 -11.71 -7.10
N SER A 202 -37.75 -12.96 -7.48
CA SER A 202 -36.78 -13.82 -8.14
C SER A 202 -36.37 -13.23 -9.49
N ARG A 203 -35.08 -13.32 -9.79
CA ARG A 203 -34.52 -12.95 -11.10
C ARG A 203 -34.21 -14.17 -11.96
N ASP A 204 -34.47 -15.35 -11.44
CA ASP A 204 -34.30 -16.60 -12.16
C ASP A 204 -35.48 -16.81 -13.12
N PRO A 205 -35.24 -16.84 -14.44
CA PRO A 205 -36.29 -17.12 -15.42
C PRO A 205 -36.93 -18.49 -15.24
N GLU A 206 -36.19 -19.47 -14.71
CA GLU A 206 -36.67 -20.84 -14.50
C GLU A 206 -37.51 -20.96 -13.22
N ASN A 207 -37.26 -20.08 -12.24
CA ASN A 207 -37.98 -20.02 -10.98
C ASN A 207 -38.56 -18.61 -10.72
N PRO A 208 -39.57 -18.19 -11.51
CA PRO A 208 -40.22 -16.91 -11.31
C PRO A 208 -41.06 -16.95 -10.02
N GLY A 209 -41.00 -15.89 -9.21
CA GLY A 209 -41.75 -15.83 -7.95
C GLY A 209 -41.13 -14.89 -6.93
N GLN A 210 -41.49 -15.09 -5.67
CA GLN A 210 -40.92 -14.35 -4.54
C GLN A 210 -39.97 -15.27 -3.74
N ILE A 211 -38.79 -14.76 -3.42
CA ILE A 211 -37.81 -15.42 -2.56
C ILE A 211 -37.99 -14.86 -1.15
N PRO A 212 -38.26 -15.68 -0.13
CA PRO A 212 -38.34 -15.23 1.25
C PRO A 212 -37.04 -14.53 1.68
N VAL A 213 -37.17 -13.42 2.39
CA VAL A 213 -36.00 -12.76 3.00
C VAL A 213 -35.53 -13.52 4.22
N LYS A 214 -34.22 -13.46 4.49
CA LYS A 214 -33.61 -14.04 5.69
C LYS A 214 -33.24 -12.92 6.64
N THR A 215 -33.72 -12.97 7.88
CA THR A 215 -33.51 -11.92 8.88
C THR A 215 -32.53 -12.31 9.98
N ALA A 216 -31.92 -13.49 9.87
CA ALA A 216 -30.86 -13.96 10.74
C ALA A 216 -29.55 -14.05 9.97
N ALA A 217 -28.47 -13.53 10.54
CA ALA A 217 -27.14 -13.61 9.95
C ALA A 217 -26.65 -15.06 9.93
N PRO A 218 -26.18 -15.59 8.78
CA PRO A 218 -25.57 -16.90 8.76
C PRO A 218 -24.18 -16.85 9.40
N ALA A 219 -23.80 -17.93 10.09
CA ALA A 219 -22.42 -18.08 10.56
C ALA A 219 -21.48 -18.23 9.35
N PHE A 220 -20.31 -17.58 9.41
CA PHE A 220 -19.28 -17.79 8.41
C PHE A 220 -18.65 -19.17 8.59
N GLN A 221 -18.71 -19.99 7.54
CA GLN A 221 -17.87 -21.17 7.46
C GLN A 221 -16.45 -20.72 7.14
N MET A 222 -15.51 -20.99 8.04
CA MET A 222 -14.11 -20.61 7.85
C MET A 222 -13.39 -21.67 7.01
N GLN A 223 -12.46 -21.24 6.16
CA GLN A 223 -11.58 -22.13 5.39
C GLN A 223 -10.13 -21.67 5.55
N GLU A 224 -9.21 -22.62 5.53
CA GLU A 224 -7.79 -22.33 5.48
C GLU A 224 -7.39 -21.86 4.08
N TYR A 225 -6.58 -20.82 4.05
CA TYR A 225 -5.97 -20.28 2.86
C TYR A 225 -4.47 -20.16 3.12
N ILE A 226 -3.68 -20.84 2.29
CA ILE A 226 -2.23 -20.77 2.35
C ILE A 226 -1.78 -19.64 1.46
N ASN A 227 -1.15 -18.63 2.06
CA ASN A 227 -0.47 -17.58 1.32
C ASN A 227 0.70 -18.22 0.57
N LYS A 228 0.60 -18.26 -0.77
CA LYS A 228 1.57 -18.97 -1.61
C LYS A 228 2.96 -18.33 -1.58
N ARG A 229 3.04 -17.08 -1.15
CA ARG A 229 4.29 -16.32 -1.10
C ARG A 229 5.00 -16.42 0.25
N THR A 230 4.25 -16.30 1.35
CA THR A 230 4.84 -16.36 2.71
C THR A 230 4.80 -17.76 3.33
N GLY A 231 3.99 -18.67 2.79
CA GLY A 231 3.70 -19.97 3.39
C GLY A 231 2.77 -19.90 4.60
N GLU A 232 2.32 -18.70 5.00
CA GLU A 232 1.45 -18.49 6.15
C GLU A 232 0.04 -19.08 5.89
N VAL A 233 -0.46 -19.82 6.88
CA VAL A 233 -1.82 -20.36 6.85
C VAL A 233 -2.76 -19.37 7.52
N LEU A 234 -3.65 -18.79 6.74
CA LEU A 234 -4.63 -17.81 7.18
C LEU A 234 -6.02 -18.43 7.16
N THR A 235 -6.86 -18.03 8.10
CA THR A 235 -8.26 -18.46 8.10
C THR A 235 -9.13 -17.37 7.49
N VAL A 236 -9.84 -17.69 6.41
CA VAL A 236 -10.71 -16.75 5.68
C VAL A 236 -12.15 -17.27 5.61
N PRO A 237 -13.17 -16.40 5.62
CA PRO A 237 -14.56 -16.81 5.42
C PRO A 237 -14.76 -17.42 4.03
N ARG A 238 -15.34 -18.61 3.96
CA ARG A 238 -15.69 -19.27 2.72
C ARG A 238 -16.64 -18.39 1.91
N GLY A 239 -16.35 -18.23 0.63
CA GLY A 239 -17.12 -17.39 -0.28
C GLY A 239 -16.66 -15.93 -0.35
N ILE A 240 -15.74 -15.52 0.52
CA ILE A 240 -15.04 -14.23 0.44
C ILE A 240 -13.61 -14.51 0.00
N ASP A 241 -13.13 -13.75 -0.98
CA ASP A 241 -11.73 -13.91 -1.42
C ASP A 241 -10.78 -13.38 -0.31
N PRO A 242 -9.60 -14.00 -0.12
CA PRO A 242 -8.59 -13.52 0.81
C PRO A 242 -8.29 -12.02 0.64
N GLY A 243 -8.28 -11.28 1.74
CA GLY A 243 -8.05 -9.84 1.74
C GLY A 243 -9.26 -8.98 1.36
N TRP A 244 -10.46 -9.57 1.17
CA TRP A 244 -11.73 -8.85 0.97
C TRP A 244 -12.72 -9.03 2.13
N ASP A 245 -12.28 -9.67 3.21
CA ASP A 245 -13.05 -9.97 4.42
C ASP A 245 -13.10 -8.79 5.40
N TYR A 246 -13.36 -7.59 4.87
CA TYR A 246 -13.51 -6.35 5.63
C TYR A 246 -14.51 -5.41 4.95
N ASN A 247 -15.07 -4.46 5.69
CA ASN A 247 -15.93 -3.41 5.13
C ASN A 247 -15.10 -2.20 4.65
N PRO A 248 -15.08 -1.90 3.34
CA PRO A 248 -14.30 -0.78 2.82
C PRO A 248 -14.65 0.57 3.43
N GLY A 249 -15.90 0.77 3.84
CA GLY A 249 -16.36 2.01 4.45
C GLY A 249 -16.01 2.19 5.93
N GLN A 250 -15.60 1.13 6.62
CA GLN A 250 -15.13 1.19 8.00
C GLN A 250 -13.61 1.27 8.06
N ALA A 251 -12.92 0.46 7.24
CA ALA A 251 -11.46 0.36 7.25
C ALA A 251 -10.73 1.61 6.71
N GLY A 252 -11.44 2.56 6.09
CA GLY A 252 -10.90 3.88 5.72
C GLY A 252 -10.71 4.85 6.90
N ARG A 253 -11.15 4.50 8.12
CA ARG A 253 -10.81 5.25 9.33
C ARG A 253 -9.54 4.64 9.93
N VAL A 254 -8.43 5.35 9.73
CA VAL A 254 -7.04 5.13 10.19
C VAL A 254 -6.88 4.42 11.55
N ALA A 255 -7.86 4.50 12.46
CA ALA A 255 -7.83 3.90 13.79
C ALA A 255 -7.89 2.35 13.84
N ALA A 256 -8.52 1.69 12.86
CA ALA A 256 -8.60 0.21 12.86
C ALA A 256 -7.22 -0.43 12.61
N LEU A 257 -6.43 0.19 11.73
CA LEU A 257 -5.06 -0.20 11.43
C LEU A 257 -4.11 -0.09 12.62
N GLU A 258 -4.18 0.98 13.39
CA GLU A 258 -3.31 1.13 14.58
C GLU A 258 -3.61 0.03 15.61
N THR A 259 -4.88 -0.36 15.70
CA THR A 259 -5.34 -1.38 16.64
C THR A 259 -4.97 -2.80 16.17
N GLU A 260 -5.11 -3.12 14.89
CA GLU A 260 -4.72 -4.42 14.33
C GLU A 260 -3.18 -4.56 14.23
N LEU A 261 -2.46 -3.49 13.88
CA LEU A 261 -0.99 -3.46 13.92
C LEU A 261 -0.46 -3.58 15.35
N ALA A 262 -1.11 -2.96 16.34
CA ALA A 262 -0.76 -3.13 17.75
C ALA A 262 -1.03 -4.57 18.23
N GLY A 263 -2.15 -5.17 17.82
CA GLY A 263 -2.48 -6.56 18.13
C GLY A 263 -1.50 -7.57 17.51
N LYS A 264 -1.11 -7.37 16.24
CA LYS A 264 -0.07 -8.19 15.57
C LYS A 264 1.30 -8.00 16.22
N ARG A 265 1.67 -6.77 16.60
CA ARG A 265 2.90 -6.49 17.37
C ARG A 265 2.93 -7.22 18.72
N GLN A 266 1.80 -7.30 19.43
CA GLN A 266 1.70 -8.04 20.70
C GLN A 266 1.73 -9.56 20.51
N GLN A 267 1.08 -10.11 19.47
CA GLN A 267 1.16 -11.56 19.20
C GLN A 267 2.56 -12.00 18.76
N THR A 268 3.27 -11.20 17.97
CA THR A 268 4.68 -11.45 17.63
C THR A 268 5.58 -11.37 18.87
N ALA A 269 5.30 -10.45 19.81
CA ALA A 269 6.05 -10.33 21.05
C ALA A 269 5.80 -11.47 22.06
N VAL A 270 4.65 -12.14 22.01
CA VAL A 270 4.33 -13.27 22.90
C VAL A 270 4.89 -14.61 22.39
N VAL A 271 5.12 -14.75 21.08
CA VAL A 271 5.70 -15.97 20.47
C VAL A 271 7.23 -16.01 20.58
N LEU A 272 7.90 -14.88 20.81
CA LEU A 272 9.34 -14.81 21.02
C LEU A 272 9.65 -14.40 22.46
N GLY A 273 9.47 -15.34 23.39
CA GLY A 273 9.92 -15.25 24.79
C GLY A 273 11.45 -15.30 24.95
N GLN A 274 12.18 -14.56 24.12
CA GLN A 274 13.61 -14.35 24.29
C GLN A 274 13.82 -12.85 24.51
N THR A 275 14.52 -12.53 25.60
CA THR A 275 15.12 -11.23 25.85
C THR A 275 15.67 -10.66 24.55
N VAL A 276 15.13 -9.52 24.10
CA VAL A 276 15.59 -8.78 22.92
C VAL A 276 17.11 -8.66 23.01
N PRO A 277 17.89 -9.36 22.16
CA PRO A 277 19.33 -9.16 22.13
C PRO A 277 19.59 -7.73 21.68
N GLU A 278 20.63 -7.09 22.21
CA GLU A 278 21.06 -5.78 21.72
C GLU A 278 21.20 -5.82 20.18
N PRO A 279 20.56 -4.92 19.42
CA PRO A 279 20.79 -4.83 17.98
C PRO A 279 22.20 -4.29 17.76
N VAL A 280 23.14 -5.20 17.56
CA VAL A 280 24.53 -4.90 17.22
C VAL A 280 24.58 -4.71 15.70
N TRP A 281 24.97 -3.52 15.22
CA TRP A 281 25.58 -3.40 13.89
C TRP A 281 26.64 -4.50 13.81
N PRO A 282 26.75 -5.28 12.71
CA PRO A 282 27.75 -6.33 12.60
C PRO A 282 29.10 -5.77 13.03
N ALA A 283 29.62 -6.29 14.13
CA ALA A 283 30.78 -5.73 14.81
C ALA A 283 31.97 -5.66 13.84
N GLY A 284 32.49 -4.46 13.60
CA GLY A 284 33.64 -4.23 12.74
C GLY A 284 33.34 -3.78 11.30
N SER A 285 32.07 -3.62 10.90
CA SER A 285 31.76 -2.92 9.65
C SER A 285 31.68 -1.40 9.92
N GLU A 286 32.50 -0.61 9.22
CA GLU A 286 32.30 0.84 9.13
C GLU A 286 31.51 1.11 7.84
N PRO A 287 30.15 1.04 7.82
CA PRO A 287 29.38 1.30 6.61
C PRO A 287 29.36 2.77 6.21
N VAL A 288 29.86 3.71 7.04
CA VAL A 288 29.80 5.15 6.74
C VAL A 288 31.18 5.81 6.77
N TYR A 289 31.58 6.38 5.63
CA TYR A 289 32.68 7.33 5.55
C TYR A 289 32.14 8.75 5.44
N SER A 290 32.75 9.69 6.16
CA SER A 290 32.34 11.10 6.14
C SER A 290 33.53 12.04 6.20
N THR A 291 33.52 13.06 5.35
CA THR A 291 34.50 14.16 5.37
C THR A 291 34.07 15.32 6.28
N VAL A 292 32.90 15.22 6.92
CA VAL A 292 32.32 16.23 7.81
C VAL A 292 32.46 15.73 9.25
N ALA A 293 33.29 16.42 10.03
CA ALA A 293 33.66 15.98 11.39
C ALA A 293 32.48 15.83 12.36
N GLY A 294 31.40 16.59 12.16
CA GLY A 294 30.17 16.52 12.97
C GLY A 294 29.12 15.51 12.45
N VAL A 295 29.50 14.64 11.52
CA VAL A 295 28.65 13.58 10.99
C VAL A 295 29.47 12.30 10.98
N LYS A 296 29.49 11.60 12.11
CA LYS A 296 30.20 10.33 12.28
C LYS A 296 29.22 9.16 12.34
N GLN A 297 29.71 7.97 12.00
CA GLN A 297 28.94 6.73 12.13
C GLN A 297 28.37 6.56 13.54
N THR A 298 29.17 6.78 14.58
CA THR A 298 28.74 6.67 15.98
C THR A 298 27.58 7.60 16.34
N GLU A 299 27.54 8.80 15.74
CA GLU A 299 26.44 9.74 15.95
C GLU A 299 25.17 9.34 15.19
N ILE A 300 25.33 8.76 13.98
CA ILE A 300 24.22 8.19 13.21
C ILE A 300 23.59 7.02 13.97
N GLU A 301 24.42 6.10 14.47
CA GLU A 301 23.97 4.96 15.28
C GLU A 301 23.24 5.43 16.55
N ARG A 302 23.78 6.43 17.25
CA ARG A 302 23.13 7.03 18.43
C ARG A 302 21.74 7.57 18.08
N ILE A 303 21.61 8.27 16.95
CA ILE A 303 20.32 8.83 16.52
C ILE A 303 19.35 7.71 16.17
N LEU A 304 19.77 6.73 15.37
CA LEU A 304 18.91 5.62 14.96
C LEU A 304 18.39 4.85 16.17
N ARG A 305 19.25 4.53 17.15
CA ARG A 305 18.86 3.87 18.41
C ARG A 305 17.85 4.67 19.24
N GLY A 306 17.89 6.00 19.14
CA GLY A 306 16.99 6.86 19.90
C GLY A 306 15.60 7.03 19.29
N ILE A 307 15.34 6.49 18.08
CA ILE A 307 14.04 6.62 17.43
C ILE A 307 13.03 5.67 18.11
N PRO A 308 11.94 6.19 18.71
CA PRO A 308 10.94 5.34 19.36
C PRO A 308 10.31 4.34 18.37
N ALA A 309 10.15 3.09 18.79
CA ALA A 309 9.52 2.01 18.01
C ALA A 309 10.18 1.68 16.65
N ALA A 310 11.45 2.04 16.45
CA ALA A 310 12.20 1.75 15.22
C ALA A 310 12.98 0.43 15.23
N GLY A 311 12.89 -0.38 16.30
CA GLY A 311 13.71 -1.58 16.50
C GLY A 311 13.63 -2.57 15.32
N GLU A 312 12.43 -2.90 14.87
CA GLU A 312 12.21 -3.82 13.74
C GLU A 312 12.78 -3.28 12.43
N GLN A 313 12.65 -1.98 12.17
CA GLN A 313 13.19 -1.32 10.98
C GLN A 313 14.71 -1.23 11.03
N ILE A 314 15.28 -1.01 12.21
CA ILE A 314 16.74 -1.00 12.44
C ILE A 314 17.31 -2.41 12.24
N GLU A 315 16.63 -3.45 12.72
CA GLU A 315 16.99 -4.85 12.47
C GLU A 315 16.83 -5.24 10.99
N ALA A 316 15.78 -4.79 10.32
CA ALA A 316 15.61 -5.00 8.89
C ALA A 316 16.73 -4.30 8.09
N LEU A 317 17.12 -3.09 8.49
CA LEU A 317 18.26 -2.38 7.90
C LEU A 317 19.58 -3.10 8.18
N ALA A 318 19.80 -3.59 9.41
CA ALA A 318 21.00 -4.36 9.76
C ALA A 318 21.10 -5.63 8.92
N ARG A 319 20.02 -6.42 8.80
CA ARG A 319 19.98 -7.61 7.94
C ARG A 319 20.20 -7.28 6.46
N PHE A 320 19.67 -6.15 5.99
CA PHE A 320 19.90 -5.69 4.63
C PHE A 320 21.38 -5.35 4.40
N LEU A 321 22.02 -4.64 5.34
CA LEU A 321 23.43 -4.27 5.26
C LEU A 321 24.38 -5.46 5.41
N ASP A 322 23.97 -6.51 6.15
CA ASP A 322 24.69 -7.78 6.22
C ASP A 322 24.63 -8.54 4.89
N ALA A 323 23.44 -8.64 4.29
CA ALA A 323 23.24 -9.32 3.01
C ALA A 323 23.83 -8.53 1.83
N HIS A 324 23.84 -7.20 1.93
CA HIS A 324 24.30 -6.28 0.92
C HIS A 324 25.23 -5.25 1.60
N PRO A 325 26.56 -5.40 1.51
CA PRO A 325 27.53 -4.53 2.19
C PRO A 325 27.62 -3.15 1.51
N VAL A 326 26.49 -2.45 1.45
CA VAL A 326 26.35 -1.14 0.83
C VAL A 326 27.00 -0.12 1.75
N LYS A 327 28.00 0.57 1.23
CA LYS A 327 28.70 1.62 1.97
C LYS A 327 28.08 2.99 1.71
N ALA A 328 28.21 3.91 2.65
CA ALA A 328 27.74 5.28 2.55
C ALA A 328 28.93 6.23 2.59
N VAL A 329 28.97 7.17 1.64
CA VAL A 329 30.04 8.15 1.48
C VAL A 329 29.42 9.55 1.58
N LEU A 330 29.68 10.23 2.69
CA LEU A 330 29.10 11.52 3.05
C LEU A 330 30.10 12.64 2.75
N LEU A 331 29.81 13.46 1.73
CA LEU A 331 30.75 14.45 1.18
C LEU A 331 30.20 15.86 1.22
N LYS A 332 31.09 16.85 1.30
CA LYS A 332 30.74 18.25 1.08
C LYS A 332 30.44 18.49 -0.39
N GLN A 333 29.63 19.49 -0.70
CA GLN A 333 29.31 19.87 -2.08
C GLN A 333 30.57 20.11 -2.94
N THR A 334 31.61 20.74 -2.37
CA THR A 334 32.87 21.03 -3.07
C THR A 334 33.65 19.75 -3.43
N GLU A 335 33.52 18.72 -2.62
CA GLU A 335 34.19 17.42 -2.78
C GLU A 335 33.47 16.51 -3.78
N MET A 336 32.19 16.77 -4.06
CA MET A 336 31.41 16.06 -5.07
C MET A 336 31.58 16.62 -6.50
N SER A 337 32.38 17.67 -6.68
CA SER A 337 32.56 18.29 -8.00
C SER A 337 33.53 17.48 -8.85
N PHE A 338 33.05 16.97 -9.99
CA PHE A 338 33.85 16.20 -10.94
C PHE A 338 35.08 17.00 -11.40
N LEU A 339 36.27 16.37 -11.38
CA LEU A 339 37.58 16.96 -11.73
C LEU A 339 38.03 18.12 -10.83
N SER A 340 37.44 18.28 -9.64
CA SER A 340 37.91 19.29 -8.69
C SER A 340 39.12 18.79 -7.89
N GLN A 341 40.01 19.72 -7.52
CA GLN A 341 41.12 19.41 -6.63
C GLN A 341 40.65 18.88 -5.26
N SER A 342 39.48 19.34 -4.79
CA SER A 342 38.89 18.87 -3.53
C SER A 342 38.45 17.40 -3.61
N ALA A 343 37.89 16.97 -4.74
CA ALA A 343 37.57 15.56 -4.98
C ALA A 343 38.85 14.70 -5.01
N GLY A 344 39.89 15.15 -5.72
CA GLY A 344 41.16 14.40 -5.80
C GLY A 344 41.84 14.17 -4.45
N ARG A 345 41.71 15.10 -3.50
CA ARG A 345 42.30 14.96 -2.15
C ARG A 345 41.69 13.85 -1.30
N ILE A 346 40.44 13.46 -1.56
CA ILE A 346 39.72 12.45 -0.78
C ILE A 346 39.63 11.10 -1.50
N GLU A 347 40.18 11.02 -2.72
CA GLU A 347 40.11 9.83 -3.58
C GLU A 347 40.70 8.59 -2.90
N ASP A 348 41.90 8.70 -2.34
CA ASP A 348 42.57 7.57 -1.68
C ASP A 348 41.84 7.11 -0.43
N ALA A 349 41.29 8.04 0.37
CA ALA A 349 40.54 7.71 1.56
C ALA A 349 39.23 6.97 1.21
N ILE A 350 38.50 7.43 0.20
CA ILE A 350 37.30 6.74 -0.29
C ILE A 350 37.68 5.39 -0.91
N ARG A 351 38.76 5.32 -1.67
CA ARG A 351 39.24 4.07 -2.29
C ARG A 351 39.56 3.01 -1.23
N GLN A 352 40.29 3.39 -0.18
CA GLN A 352 40.62 2.53 0.94
C GLN A 352 39.35 2.10 1.69
N PHE A 353 38.46 3.04 1.97
CA PHE A 353 37.19 2.78 2.64
C PHE A 353 36.31 1.81 1.86
N LEU A 354 36.16 2.01 0.55
CA LEU A 354 35.37 1.13 -0.31
C LEU A 354 36.04 -0.23 -0.53
N GLY A 355 37.37 -0.32 -0.39
CA GLY A 355 38.13 -1.55 -0.59
C GLY A 355 38.32 -1.90 -2.07
N VAL A 356 38.38 -0.88 -2.94
CA VAL A 356 38.48 -1.08 -4.40
C VAL A 356 39.89 -0.76 -4.92
N THR A 357 40.37 -1.54 -5.88
CA THR A 357 41.72 -1.38 -6.44
C THR A 357 41.88 -0.08 -7.22
N ARG A 358 40.83 0.36 -7.93
CA ARG A 358 40.80 1.61 -8.69
C ARG A 358 39.47 2.32 -8.48
N LEU A 359 39.52 3.61 -8.19
CA LEU A 359 38.34 4.43 -7.96
C LEU A 359 38.31 5.64 -8.92
N PRO A 360 37.67 5.52 -10.09
CA PRO A 360 37.48 6.69 -10.95
C PRO A 360 36.68 7.79 -10.23
N GLN A 361 37.04 9.07 -10.38
CA GLN A 361 36.34 10.16 -9.68
C GLN A 361 34.83 10.20 -9.94
N LEU A 362 34.38 9.78 -11.13
CA LEU A 362 32.96 9.70 -11.48
C LEU A 362 32.13 8.79 -10.55
N VAL A 363 32.79 7.95 -9.75
CA VAL A 363 32.16 7.03 -8.82
C VAL A 363 31.66 7.72 -7.56
N TYR A 364 32.31 8.82 -7.14
CA TYR A 364 31.93 9.60 -5.95
C TYR A 364 31.70 11.10 -6.23
N THR A 365 31.77 11.52 -7.49
CA THR A 365 31.54 12.90 -7.92
C THR A 365 30.46 12.98 -9.00
N ILE A 366 29.91 14.18 -9.20
CA ILE A 366 28.89 14.48 -10.19
C ILE A 366 29.15 15.85 -10.85
N ARG A 367 28.65 16.06 -12.06
CA ARG A 367 28.88 17.32 -12.81
C ARG A 367 28.19 18.55 -12.20
N ARG A 368 27.05 18.37 -11.53
CA ARG A 368 26.23 19.48 -10.99
C ARG A 368 25.87 19.28 -9.50
N PRO A 369 26.85 19.25 -8.58
CA PRO A 369 26.60 18.92 -7.17
C PRO A 369 25.76 19.98 -6.44
N ARG A 370 25.66 21.21 -6.97
CA ARG A 370 24.77 22.25 -6.43
C ARG A 370 23.30 21.84 -6.42
N HIS A 371 22.84 21.12 -7.44
CA HIS A 371 21.43 20.78 -7.64
C HIS A 371 21.07 19.35 -7.21
N ILE A 372 22.02 18.61 -6.67
CA ILE A 372 21.87 17.17 -6.39
C ILE A 372 22.28 16.92 -4.94
N ASN A 373 21.45 16.19 -4.19
CA ASN A 373 21.67 15.91 -2.76
C ASN A 373 22.39 14.57 -2.52
N GLY A 374 22.57 13.76 -3.56
CA GLY A 374 23.26 12.48 -3.49
C GLY A 374 22.96 11.65 -4.73
N PHE A 375 23.61 10.49 -4.84
CA PHE A 375 23.35 9.51 -5.88
C PHE A 375 23.82 8.12 -5.45
N THR A 376 23.30 7.08 -6.09
CA THR A 376 23.70 5.69 -5.85
C THR A 376 24.67 5.21 -6.93
N ALA A 377 25.84 4.73 -6.53
CA ALA A 377 26.82 4.10 -7.39
C ALA A 377 26.65 2.57 -7.35
N SER A 378 25.59 2.07 -7.99
CA SER A 378 25.17 0.67 -7.92
C SER A 378 26.27 -0.33 -8.28
N ARG A 379 27.08 -0.03 -9.31
CA ARG A 379 28.23 -0.88 -9.73
C ARG A 379 29.31 -1.04 -8.66
N TYR A 380 29.35 -0.16 -7.67
CA TYR A 380 30.36 -0.11 -6.61
C TYR A 380 29.75 -0.23 -5.21
N ALA A 381 28.49 -0.68 -5.13
CA ALA A 381 27.75 -0.93 -3.89
C ALA A 381 27.89 0.18 -2.84
N HIS A 382 27.75 1.45 -3.24
CA HIS A 382 27.70 2.55 -2.28
C HIS A 382 26.76 3.68 -2.69
N VAL A 383 26.38 4.47 -1.70
CA VAL A 383 25.57 5.68 -1.85
C VAL A 383 26.41 6.89 -1.47
N VAL A 384 26.37 7.93 -2.29
CA VAL A 384 27.04 9.20 -2.03
C VAL A 384 25.99 10.21 -1.61
N THR A 385 26.17 10.85 -0.46
CA THR A 385 25.22 11.86 0.04
C THR A 385 25.94 13.17 0.30
N LYS A 386 25.32 14.26 -0.14
CA LYS A 386 25.80 15.62 0.08
C LYS A 386 25.46 16.03 1.51
N VAL A 387 26.47 16.44 2.26
CA VAL A 387 26.34 16.91 3.64
C VAL A 387 26.86 18.35 3.74
N SER A 388 26.16 19.17 4.51
CA SER A 388 26.63 20.53 4.81
C SER A 388 27.90 20.46 5.65
N ALA A 389 28.91 21.27 5.32
CA ALA A 389 30.15 21.36 6.09
C ALA A 389 29.93 21.78 7.56
N ARG A 390 28.76 22.37 7.87
CA ARG A 390 28.36 22.80 9.23
C ARG A 390 27.45 21.81 9.95
N ALA A 391 27.11 20.67 9.34
CA ALA A 391 26.23 19.68 9.93
C ALA A 391 26.83 19.10 11.22
N LYS A 392 26.00 18.96 12.26
CA LYS A 392 26.35 18.36 13.55
C LYS A 392 25.21 17.44 13.98
N LEU A 393 25.52 16.16 14.20
CA LEU A 393 24.55 15.15 14.65
C LEU A 393 24.48 14.99 16.17
N ALA A 394 25.47 15.48 16.92
CA ALA A 394 25.55 15.38 18.37
C ALA A 394 24.30 15.90 19.12
N GLY A 395 23.63 16.94 18.59
CA GLY A 395 22.45 17.56 19.22
C GLY A 395 21.11 17.20 18.59
N THR A 396 21.07 16.26 17.64
CA THR A 396 19.81 15.87 16.97
C THR A 396 18.94 15.06 17.93
N ASP A 397 17.72 15.55 18.15
CA ASP A 397 16.65 14.86 18.87
C ASP A 397 16.01 13.80 17.93
N PRO A 398 16.12 12.50 18.25
CA PRO A 398 15.56 11.42 17.46
C PRO A 398 14.04 11.48 17.29
N ALA A 399 13.30 11.97 18.31
CA ALA A 399 11.84 12.06 18.25
C ALA A 399 11.41 13.14 17.25
N ARG A 400 12.11 14.28 17.27
CA ARG A 400 11.90 15.37 16.31
C ARG A 400 12.29 14.97 14.89
N LEU A 401 13.33 14.15 14.74
CA LEU A 401 13.71 13.58 13.44
C LEU A 401 12.63 12.63 12.90
N ALA A 402 12.11 11.75 13.75
CA ALA A 402 11.02 10.85 13.38
C ALA A 402 9.78 11.63 12.92
N GLN A 403 9.40 12.66 13.67
CA GLN A 403 8.29 13.54 13.30
C GLN A 403 8.55 14.30 11.99
N ALA A 404 9.78 14.78 11.75
CA ALA A 404 10.14 15.46 10.50
C ALA A 404 10.10 14.50 9.29
N VAL A 405 10.57 13.26 9.46
CA VAL A 405 10.48 12.21 8.43
C VAL A 405 9.02 11.88 8.15
N GLU A 406 8.20 11.71 9.18
CA GLU A 406 6.77 11.49 9.04
C GLU A 406 6.07 12.65 8.34
N GLN A 407 6.42 13.89 8.67
CA GLN A 407 5.93 15.10 7.99
C GLN A 407 6.36 15.16 6.52
N LEU A 408 7.58 14.76 6.18
CA LEU A 408 8.05 14.69 4.79
C LEU A 408 7.36 13.58 3.99
N VAL A 409 7.06 12.45 4.63
CA VAL A 409 6.34 11.33 4.02
C VAL A 409 4.85 11.67 3.82
N THR A 410 4.26 12.41 4.76
CA THR A 410 2.84 12.82 4.72
C THR A 410 2.61 14.10 3.91
N ASN A 411 3.59 14.99 3.81
CA ASN A 411 3.50 16.27 3.10
C ASN A 411 4.80 16.63 2.35
N PRO A 412 5.02 16.06 1.15
CA PRO A 412 6.28 16.18 0.41
C PRO A 412 6.57 17.57 -0.20
N HIS A 413 5.73 18.58 0.06
CA HIS A 413 5.91 19.96 -0.43
C HIS A 413 6.28 20.96 0.68
N ALA A 414 6.43 20.51 1.93
CA ALA A 414 6.91 21.33 3.03
C ALA A 414 8.44 21.17 3.14
N GLY A 415 9.19 21.91 2.31
CA GLY A 415 10.66 21.89 2.31
C GLY A 415 11.26 22.83 1.29
#